data_AF-A0AAD6ELP6-F1
#
_entry.id   AF-A0AAD6ELP6-F1
#
_cell.length_a   1.000
_cell.length_b   1.000
_cell.length_c   1.000
_cell.angle_alpha   90.00
_cell.angle_beta   90.00
_cell.angle_gamma   90.00
#
_symmetry.space_group_name_H-M   'P 1'
#
loop_
_entity.id
_entity.type
_entity.pdbx_description
1 polymer ?
#
loop_
_entity_poly.entity_id
_entity_poly.type
_entity_poly.pdbx_seq_one_letter_code
_entity_poly.pdbx_strand_id
1 'polypeptide(L)'
;MSLACCVPVLECVYCLACARWAWKRCLHTGSHDSETWGLATADEFKPVPHLCRLILSVYEDDLEQPQWAPPGGYGINPQWVHHRRSYEHTQGHAPPYLVYVDHENHDVVLAIRGMNMVKESDYAVLLDNRLGERQFDGGYVHNGLLKAAEWVFASECETLKEILNQHCNYSLTFAGHSLGSGVAALLAMVAVQNRARLGNLERQRIRCFAFAPARCVSLNLAVRYADVINSVVLQDDFLPRTATPLEDIFKSLFCLPCLLCIRCMIDTCIPENVMLRDPRRLYAPGRLYHIVERQPFRCGRFPPVVKTAVPVDGRFERIVLSCNATSDHAIIWIEREAQKALDIMLEKEKIMGVPPSQRMDQERRTHAEEQQVAIQRIADLSIPDTHSPYRYGTFDDNSICVERLETEGSSSTWGKFITKAFNTDESGKLVPKN
;
A
#
# COMPACT_ATOMS: atom_id res chain seq x y z
N MET A 1 -6.62 -35.96 -39.55
CA MET A 1 -6.47 -36.01 -38.08
C MET A 1 -7.44 -35.01 -37.48
N SER A 2 -8.42 -35.50 -36.73
CA SER A 2 -9.60 -34.71 -36.33
C SER A 2 -9.24 -33.76 -35.18
N LEU A 3 -9.54 -32.46 -35.36
CA LEU A 3 -9.45 -31.42 -34.32
C LEU A 3 -10.16 -31.82 -33.01
N ALA A 4 -11.15 -32.71 -33.07
CA ALA A 4 -11.90 -33.21 -31.92
C ALA A 4 -11.09 -34.06 -30.92
N CYS A 5 -9.97 -34.67 -31.34
CA CYS A 5 -9.10 -35.44 -30.42
C CYS A 5 -8.08 -34.56 -29.69
N CYS A 6 -7.86 -33.32 -30.13
CA CYS A 6 -6.91 -32.40 -29.50
C CYS A 6 -7.55 -31.61 -28.35
N VAL A 7 -8.87 -31.40 -28.37
CA VAL A 7 -9.61 -30.66 -27.33
C VAL A 7 -9.50 -31.31 -25.94
N PRO A 8 -9.70 -32.63 -25.77
CA PRO A 8 -9.60 -33.26 -24.44
C PRO A 8 -8.17 -33.25 -23.89
N VAL A 9 -7.16 -33.32 -24.76
CA VAL A 9 -5.74 -33.26 -24.35
C VAL A 9 -5.37 -31.85 -23.91
N LEU A 10 -5.82 -30.82 -24.63
CA LEU A 10 -5.62 -29.42 -24.25
C LEU A 10 -6.30 -29.09 -22.93
N GLU A 11 -7.53 -29.58 -22.71
CA GLU A 11 -8.25 -29.43 -21.44
C GLU A 11 -7.54 -30.14 -20.29
N CYS A 12 -7.06 -31.38 -20.49
CA CYS A 12 -6.30 -32.09 -19.46
C CYS A 12 -4.97 -31.40 -19.13
N VAL A 13 -4.22 -30.92 -20.13
CA VAL A 13 -2.97 -30.17 -19.91
C VAL A 13 -3.25 -28.87 -19.17
N TYR A 14 -4.31 -28.16 -19.53
CA TYR A 14 -4.75 -26.95 -18.84
C TYR A 14 -5.14 -27.23 -17.38
N CYS A 15 -5.97 -28.24 -17.12
CA CYS A 15 -6.36 -28.64 -15.77
C CYS A 15 -5.17 -29.09 -14.91
N LEU A 16 -4.23 -29.84 -15.48
CA LEU A 16 -2.99 -30.23 -14.79
C LEU A 16 -2.08 -29.03 -14.53
N ALA A 17 -1.99 -28.07 -15.46
CA ALA A 17 -1.25 -26.83 -15.26
C ALA A 17 -1.88 -25.98 -14.15
N CYS A 18 -3.21 -25.83 -14.13
CA CYS A 18 -3.94 -25.14 -13.06
C CYS A 18 -3.80 -25.86 -11.72
N ALA A 19 -3.89 -27.19 -11.69
CA ALA A 19 -3.71 -27.98 -10.47
C ALA A 19 -2.27 -27.86 -9.94
N ARG A 20 -1.26 -27.94 -10.81
CA ARG A 20 0.14 -27.71 -10.45
C ARG A 20 0.39 -26.28 -9.99
N TRP A 21 -0.22 -25.29 -10.64
CA TRP A 21 -0.13 -23.88 -10.26
C TRP A 21 -0.74 -23.65 -8.87
N ALA A 22 -1.96 -24.14 -8.64
CA ALA A 22 -2.64 -24.06 -7.36
C ALA A 22 -1.84 -24.80 -6.28
N TRP A 23 -1.37 -26.01 -6.55
CA TRP A 23 -0.50 -26.78 -5.65
C TRP A 23 0.76 -26.00 -5.25
N LYS A 24 1.45 -25.40 -6.24
CA LYS A 24 2.65 -24.60 -5.98
C LYS A 24 2.34 -23.38 -5.11
N ARG A 25 1.17 -22.75 -5.25
CA ARG A 25 0.79 -21.55 -4.46
C ARG A 25 0.17 -21.87 -3.11
N CYS A 26 -0.49 -23.02 -2.95
CA CYS A 26 -0.96 -23.52 -1.66
C CYS A 26 0.20 -24.01 -0.77
N LEU A 27 1.29 -24.50 -1.38
CA LEU A 27 2.51 -24.86 -0.65
C LEU A 27 3.49 -23.70 -0.46
N HIS A 28 3.26 -22.57 -1.15
CA HIS A 28 4.09 -21.37 -1.02
C HIS A 28 3.56 -20.53 0.13
N THR A 29 4.31 -20.41 1.20
CA THR A 29 4.06 -19.44 2.28
C THR A 29 4.79 -18.13 1.99
N GLY A 30 4.25 -17.01 2.47
CA GLY A 30 4.85 -15.69 2.32
C GLY A 30 6.28 -15.60 2.86
N SER A 31 6.64 -16.47 3.81
CA SER A 31 8.00 -16.58 4.37
C SER A 31 9.08 -16.80 3.30
N HIS A 32 8.78 -17.53 2.22
CA HIS A 32 9.73 -17.78 1.14
C HIS A 32 10.10 -16.51 0.37
N ASP A 33 9.22 -15.51 0.28
CA ASP A 33 9.49 -14.28 -0.48
C ASP A 33 10.51 -13.38 0.22
N SER A 34 10.70 -13.59 1.52
CA SER A 34 11.66 -12.88 2.35
C SER A 34 12.79 -13.78 2.85
N GLU A 35 12.95 -14.98 2.29
CA GLU A 35 13.91 -15.96 2.83
C GLU A 35 15.33 -15.41 2.88
N THR A 36 15.74 -14.69 1.83
CA THR A 36 17.07 -14.10 1.62
C THR A 36 17.24 -12.71 2.22
N TRP A 37 16.23 -12.15 2.88
CA TRP A 37 16.27 -10.79 3.41
C TRP A 37 17.03 -10.69 4.72
N GLY A 38 17.58 -9.51 4.99
CA GLY A 38 18.22 -9.19 6.27
C GLY A 38 17.23 -9.20 7.43
N LEU A 39 17.74 -9.33 8.65
CA LEU A 39 16.94 -9.16 9.87
C LEU A 39 16.79 -7.68 10.19
N ALA A 40 15.60 -7.31 10.64
CA ALA A 40 15.36 -5.95 11.10
C ALA A 40 15.92 -5.71 12.51
N THR A 41 16.32 -4.48 12.81
CA THR A 41 16.81 -4.04 14.13
C THR A 41 15.66 -3.55 15.02
N ALA A 42 15.84 -3.54 16.35
CA ALA A 42 14.77 -3.05 17.22
C ALA A 42 14.53 -1.56 17.02
N ASP A 43 15.59 -0.78 16.80
CA ASP A 43 15.52 0.68 16.69
C ASP A 43 14.73 1.13 15.44
N GLU A 44 14.91 0.47 14.30
CA GLU A 44 14.15 0.78 13.08
C GLU A 44 12.68 0.34 13.20
N PHE A 45 12.43 -0.77 13.89
CA PHE A 45 11.11 -1.37 13.98
C PHE A 45 10.27 -0.82 15.15
N LYS A 46 10.91 -0.16 16.12
CA LYS A 46 10.29 0.43 17.31
C LYS A 46 9.04 1.29 17.02
N PRO A 47 8.99 2.14 15.97
CA PRO A 47 7.80 2.97 15.70
C PRO A 47 6.57 2.16 15.26
N VAL A 48 6.76 0.95 14.72
CA VAL A 48 5.72 0.19 14.00
C VAL A 48 4.49 -0.10 14.88
N PRO A 49 4.60 -0.67 16.11
CA PRO A 49 3.42 -0.94 16.93
C PRO A 49 2.68 0.33 17.36
N HIS A 50 3.40 1.40 17.69
CA HIS A 50 2.79 2.67 18.10
C HIS A 50 1.99 3.31 16.95
N LEU A 51 2.57 3.33 15.75
CA LEU A 51 1.88 3.84 14.55
C LEU A 51 0.66 2.99 14.18
N CYS A 52 0.70 1.67 14.40
CA CYS A 52 -0.49 0.82 14.25
C CYS A 52 -1.61 1.26 15.19
N ARG A 53 -1.30 1.54 16.46
CA ARG A 53 -2.29 2.00 17.45
C ARG A 53 -2.85 3.38 17.11
N LEU A 54 -2.03 4.30 16.61
CA LEU A 54 -2.49 5.60 16.09
C LEU A 54 -3.45 5.43 14.91
N ILE A 55 -3.16 4.54 13.95
CA ILE A 55 -4.11 4.31 12.84
C ILE A 55 -5.39 3.63 13.35
N LEU A 56 -5.29 2.67 14.29
CA LEU A 56 -6.46 2.04 14.89
C LEU A 56 -7.36 3.05 15.60
N SER A 57 -6.80 4.08 16.25
CA SER A 57 -7.59 5.11 16.91
C SER A 57 -8.39 5.98 15.94
N VAL A 58 -7.99 6.08 14.66
CA VAL A 58 -8.80 6.72 13.59
C VAL A 58 -10.14 5.99 13.38
N TYR A 59 -10.24 4.71 13.76
CA TYR A 59 -11.48 3.93 13.66
C TYR A 59 -12.44 4.16 14.83
N GLU A 60 -11.98 4.70 15.95
CA GLU A 60 -12.84 5.05 17.09
C GLU A 60 -13.76 6.22 16.75
N ASP A 61 -14.97 6.23 17.29
CA ASP A 61 -15.88 7.38 17.18
C ASP A 61 -15.52 8.47 18.20
N ASP A 62 -15.11 8.06 19.41
CA ASP A 62 -14.67 8.91 20.51
C ASP A 62 -13.35 8.38 21.09
N LEU A 63 -12.32 9.23 21.14
CA LEU A 63 -11.00 8.88 21.66
C LEU A 63 -10.91 8.95 23.19
N GLU A 64 -11.81 9.69 23.85
CA GLU A 64 -11.87 9.77 25.31
C GLU A 64 -12.60 8.55 25.88
N GLN A 65 -13.48 7.92 25.09
CA GLN A 65 -14.21 6.70 25.44
C GLN A 65 -14.11 5.63 24.33
N PRO A 66 -12.91 5.06 24.13
CA PRO A 66 -12.69 4.10 23.05
C PRO A 66 -13.45 2.79 23.27
N GLN A 67 -14.10 2.28 22.22
CA GLN A 67 -14.89 1.05 22.25
C GLN A 67 -14.11 -0.20 21.81
N TRP A 68 -13.11 -0.02 20.97
CA TRP A 68 -12.38 -1.08 20.26
C TRP A 68 -10.88 -1.07 20.54
N ALA A 69 -10.49 -0.48 21.67
CA ALA A 69 -9.10 -0.42 22.10
C ALA A 69 -8.45 -1.82 22.14
N PRO A 70 -7.22 -1.98 21.61
CA PRO A 70 -6.47 -3.23 21.75
C PRO A 70 -6.12 -3.50 23.23
N PRO A 71 -5.72 -4.74 23.59
CA PRO A 71 -5.21 -5.03 24.92
C PRO A 71 -4.04 -4.09 25.27
N GLY A 72 -4.16 -3.33 26.37
CA GLY A 72 -3.20 -2.29 26.76
C GLY A 72 -3.56 -0.88 26.31
N GLY A 73 -4.66 -0.70 25.58
CA GLY A 73 -5.12 0.60 25.09
C GLY A 73 -4.35 1.08 23.87
N TYR A 74 -4.72 2.26 23.36
CA TYR A 74 -4.02 2.87 22.23
C TYR A 74 -2.62 3.40 22.59
N GLY A 75 -2.38 3.71 23.87
CA GLY A 75 -1.13 4.35 24.28
C GLY A 75 -0.92 5.69 23.61
N ILE A 76 -2.00 6.45 23.42
CA ILE A 76 -2.01 7.80 22.87
C ILE A 76 -2.70 8.73 23.86
N ASN A 77 -2.25 9.98 23.91
CA ASN A 77 -2.92 11.05 24.64
C ASN A 77 -3.91 11.78 23.71
N PRO A 78 -5.25 11.71 23.93
CA PRO A 78 -6.23 12.39 23.08
C PRO A 78 -6.03 13.90 22.96
N GLN A 79 -5.43 14.54 23.98
CA GLN A 79 -5.17 15.99 23.99
C GLN A 79 -4.07 16.42 23.00
N TRP A 80 -3.30 15.47 22.47
CA TRP A 80 -2.28 15.72 21.44
C TRP A 80 -2.80 15.55 20.01
N VAL A 81 -4.09 15.21 19.86
CA VAL A 81 -4.75 15.19 18.55
C VAL A 81 -5.03 16.63 18.13
N HIS A 82 -4.36 17.07 17.07
CA HIS A 82 -4.54 18.41 16.52
C HIS A 82 -5.78 18.48 15.62
N HIS A 83 -5.93 17.51 14.72
CA HIS A 83 -7.09 17.41 13.83
C HIS A 83 -7.59 15.98 13.73
N ARG A 84 -8.91 15.83 13.61
CA ARG A 84 -9.57 14.58 13.22
C ARG A 84 -10.52 14.87 12.06
N ARG A 85 -10.36 14.14 10.96
CA ARG A 85 -11.12 14.32 9.72
C ARG A 85 -11.88 13.04 9.42
N SER A 86 -13.18 13.07 9.67
CA SER A 86 -14.12 12.01 9.28
C SER A 86 -14.55 12.14 7.82
N TYR A 87 -15.38 11.22 7.33
CA TYR A 87 -15.92 11.28 5.96
C TYR A 87 -16.69 12.57 5.67
N GLU A 88 -17.37 13.13 6.67
CA GLU A 88 -18.09 14.40 6.54
C GLU A 88 -17.13 15.56 6.28
N HIS A 89 -15.94 15.51 6.88
CA HIS A 89 -14.89 16.51 6.67
C HIS A 89 -14.14 16.31 5.35
N THR A 90 -13.89 15.05 4.95
CA THR A 90 -13.15 14.75 3.72
C THR A 90 -14.00 14.82 2.46
N GLN A 91 -15.33 14.85 2.61
CA GLN A 91 -16.29 14.89 1.50
C GLN A 91 -16.06 13.79 0.45
N GLY A 92 -15.49 12.66 0.88
CA GLY A 92 -15.17 11.53 0.02
C GLY A 92 -13.91 11.67 -0.84
N HIS A 93 -13.11 12.74 -0.67
CA HIS A 93 -11.85 12.91 -1.39
C HIS A 93 -10.70 12.06 -0.85
N ALA A 94 -10.75 11.71 0.43
CA ALA A 94 -9.76 10.88 1.10
C ALA A 94 -10.39 10.05 2.22
N PRO A 95 -9.80 8.89 2.58
CA PRO A 95 -10.18 8.16 3.78
C PRO A 95 -10.00 9.03 5.02
N PRO A 96 -10.73 8.75 6.13
CA PRO A 96 -10.55 9.50 7.36
C PRO A 96 -9.12 9.44 7.89
N TYR A 97 -8.71 10.49 8.59
CA TYR A 97 -7.38 10.59 9.15
C TYR A 97 -7.36 11.47 10.40
N LEU A 98 -6.25 11.38 11.13
CA LEU A 98 -5.93 12.27 12.24
C LEU A 98 -4.54 12.88 12.06
N VAL A 99 -4.35 14.07 12.60
CA VAL A 99 -3.05 14.74 12.78
C VAL A 99 -2.74 14.73 14.27
N TYR A 100 -1.64 14.10 14.64
CA TYR A 100 -1.20 13.86 16.02
C TYR A 100 0.17 14.49 16.26
N VAL A 101 0.33 15.19 17.37
CA VAL A 101 1.64 15.74 17.78
C VAL A 101 2.21 14.85 18.88
N ASP A 102 3.05 13.90 18.48
CA ASP A 102 3.68 12.96 19.40
C ASP A 102 4.87 13.61 20.09
N HIS A 103 4.62 14.14 21.28
CA HIS A 103 5.64 14.79 22.08
C HIS A 103 6.67 13.81 22.67
N GLU A 104 6.32 12.53 22.83
CA GLU A 104 7.23 11.51 23.38
C GLU A 104 8.26 11.07 22.34
N ASN A 105 7.84 10.91 21.09
CA ASN A 105 8.72 10.51 20.00
C ASN A 105 9.27 11.68 19.17
N HIS A 106 8.93 12.93 19.55
CA HIS A 106 9.27 14.14 18.81
C HIS A 106 8.87 14.03 17.33
N ASP A 107 7.61 13.69 17.08
CA ASP A 107 7.09 13.40 15.75
C ASP A 107 5.72 14.05 15.53
N VAL A 108 5.45 14.49 14.30
CA VAL A 108 4.12 14.89 13.86
C VAL A 108 3.60 13.78 12.96
N VAL A 109 2.55 13.10 13.38
CA VAL A 109 2.01 11.93 12.68
C VAL A 109 0.69 12.26 12.01
N LEU A 110 0.60 12.08 10.69
CA LEU A 110 -0.67 12.07 9.97
C LEU A 110 -1.04 10.61 9.68
N ALA A 111 -2.01 10.08 10.43
CA ALA A 111 -2.42 8.69 10.39
C ALA A 111 -3.75 8.53 9.61
N ILE A 112 -3.73 7.73 8.54
CA ILE A 112 -4.86 7.53 7.61
C ILE A 112 -5.39 6.10 7.74
N ARG A 113 -6.69 5.95 8.00
CA ARG A 113 -7.28 4.60 8.10
C ARG A 113 -7.46 3.93 6.75
N GLY A 114 -7.64 2.61 6.79
CA GLY A 114 -8.05 1.81 5.64
C GLY A 114 -9.51 2.00 5.27
N MET A 115 -9.91 1.35 4.18
CA MET A 115 -11.25 1.51 3.61
C MET A 115 -12.35 1.08 4.57
N ASN A 116 -13.50 1.74 4.46
CA ASN A 116 -14.76 1.30 5.01
C ASN A 116 -15.59 0.65 3.91
N MET A 117 -15.92 -0.64 4.07
CA MET A 117 -16.67 -1.41 3.07
C MET A 117 -18.07 -0.86 2.75
N VAL A 118 -18.61 0.03 3.59
CA VAL A 118 -19.91 0.69 3.39
C VAL A 118 -19.78 2.00 2.61
N LYS A 119 -18.60 2.62 2.57
CA LYS A 119 -18.41 3.96 2.02
C LYS A 119 -17.99 3.91 0.55
N GLU A 120 -18.89 4.31 -0.34
CA GLU A 120 -18.66 4.32 -1.79
C GLU A 120 -17.46 5.17 -2.21
N SER A 121 -17.17 6.26 -1.48
CA SER A 121 -16.01 7.11 -1.74
C SER A 121 -14.68 6.38 -1.66
N ASP A 122 -14.54 5.42 -0.75
CA ASP A 122 -13.30 4.65 -0.60
C ASP A 122 -13.08 3.72 -1.78
N TYR A 123 -14.17 3.14 -2.30
CA TYR A 123 -14.11 2.40 -3.57
C TYR A 123 -13.76 3.35 -4.71
N ALA A 124 -14.35 4.55 -4.79
CA ALA A 124 -14.03 5.50 -5.84
C ALA A 124 -12.52 5.84 -5.88
N VAL A 125 -11.89 6.06 -4.71
CA VAL A 125 -10.44 6.29 -4.62
C VAL A 125 -9.62 5.08 -5.10
N LEU A 126 -10.01 3.87 -4.68
CA LEU A 126 -9.28 2.64 -5.00
C LEU A 126 -9.42 2.23 -6.47
N LEU A 127 -10.55 2.54 -7.08
CA LEU A 127 -10.94 2.08 -8.41
C LEU A 127 -10.66 3.09 -9.52
N ASP A 128 -10.39 4.34 -9.14
CA ASP A 128 -9.90 5.38 -10.04
C ASP A 128 -8.44 5.11 -10.42
N ASN A 129 -8.18 4.09 -11.23
CA ASN A 129 -6.85 3.82 -11.76
C ASN A 129 -6.88 3.04 -13.07
N ARG A 130 -6.29 3.62 -14.12
CA ARG A 130 -5.96 2.93 -15.37
C ARG A 130 -4.45 2.74 -15.48
N LEU A 131 -4.04 1.66 -16.14
CA LEU A 131 -2.62 1.32 -16.30
C LEU A 131 -1.88 2.46 -17.01
N GLY A 132 -0.89 3.04 -16.34
CA GLY A 132 -0.07 4.13 -16.87
C GLY A 132 -0.80 5.46 -17.01
N GLU A 133 -1.92 5.67 -16.32
CA GLU A 133 -2.72 6.89 -16.40
C GLU A 133 -2.00 8.11 -15.82
N ARG A 134 -1.37 7.96 -14.66
CA ARG A 134 -0.80 9.07 -13.91
C ARG A 134 0.71 8.91 -13.76
N GLN A 135 1.44 9.91 -14.26
CA GLN A 135 2.87 10.05 -14.05
C GLN A 135 3.15 10.97 -12.84
N PHE A 136 4.19 10.67 -12.08
CA PHE A 136 4.68 11.47 -10.98
C PHE A 136 6.18 11.22 -10.79
N ASP A 137 6.97 12.29 -10.62
CA ASP A 137 8.43 12.23 -10.39
C ASP A 137 9.19 11.28 -11.36
N GLY A 138 8.82 11.26 -12.64
CA GLY A 138 9.47 10.39 -13.65
C GLY A 138 9.13 8.90 -13.52
N GLY A 139 8.08 8.53 -12.79
CA GLY A 139 7.49 7.19 -12.78
C GLY A 139 5.97 7.24 -12.89
N TYR A 140 5.33 6.10 -12.64
CA TYR A 140 3.87 5.95 -12.65
C TYR A 140 3.34 5.69 -11.24
N VAL A 141 2.17 6.24 -10.94
CA VAL A 141 1.52 6.08 -9.65
C VAL A 141 0.04 5.79 -9.83
N HIS A 142 -0.59 5.29 -8.78
CA HIS A 142 -2.03 5.05 -8.76
C HIS A 142 -2.80 6.39 -8.77
N ASN A 143 -3.70 6.57 -9.75
CA ASN A 143 -4.36 7.86 -9.99
C ASN A 143 -5.22 8.33 -8.79
N GLY A 144 -6.16 7.51 -8.33
CA GLY A 144 -7.09 7.86 -7.24
C GLY A 144 -6.39 8.07 -5.90
N LEU A 145 -5.44 7.19 -5.55
CA LEU A 145 -4.60 7.35 -4.36
C LEU A 145 -3.77 8.65 -4.41
N LEU A 146 -3.23 9.03 -5.58
CA LEU A 146 -2.51 10.29 -5.72
C LEU A 146 -3.44 11.49 -5.55
N LYS A 147 -4.63 11.47 -6.16
CA LYS A 147 -5.62 12.55 -6.00
C LYS A 147 -6.00 12.74 -4.53
N ALA A 148 -6.22 11.65 -3.80
CA ALA A 148 -6.49 11.68 -2.37
C ALA A 148 -5.29 12.26 -1.59
N ALA A 149 -4.06 11.86 -1.93
CA ALA A 149 -2.85 12.39 -1.31
C ALA A 149 -2.64 13.88 -1.58
N GLU A 150 -2.81 14.34 -2.82
CA GLU A 150 -2.75 15.75 -3.21
C GLU A 150 -3.81 16.58 -2.47
N TRP A 151 -5.02 16.02 -2.30
CA TRP A 151 -6.09 16.66 -1.54
C TRP A 151 -5.73 16.80 -0.05
N VAL A 152 -5.29 15.73 0.61
CA VAL A 152 -4.88 15.77 2.02
C VAL A 152 -3.72 16.75 2.22
N PHE A 153 -2.75 16.74 1.30
CA PHE A 153 -1.64 17.69 1.34
C PHE A 153 -2.14 19.13 1.24
N ALA A 154 -3.04 19.43 0.30
CA ALA A 154 -3.60 20.76 0.15
C ALA A 154 -4.37 21.21 1.41
N SER A 155 -5.13 20.30 2.02
CA SER A 155 -5.93 20.58 3.22
C SER A 155 -5.09 20.82 4.47
N GLU A 156 -3.99 20.09 4.66
CA GLU A 156 -3.25 20.09 5.93
C GLU A 156 -1.85 20.73 5.83
N CYS A 157 -1.37 21.14 4.65
CA CYS A 157 0.01 21.64 4.48
C CYS A 157 0.35 22.85 5.37
N GLU A 158 -0.55 23.84 5.48
CA GLU A 158 -0.28 25.02 6.32
C GLU A 158 -0.31 24.64 7.81
N THR A 159 -1.24 23.80 8.24
CA THR A 159 -1.28 23.26 9.61
C THR A 159 -0.01 22.49 9.95
N LEU A 160 0.42 21.58 9.08
CA LEU A 160 1.66 20.81 9.28
C LEU A 160 2.86 21.75 9.37
N LYS A 161 2.93 22.76 8.50
CA LYS A 161 4.00 23.78 8.53
C LYS A 161 4.00 24.57 9.85
N GLU A 162 2.83 24.98 10.34
CA GLU A 162 2.72 25.70 11.62
C GLU A 162 3.20 24.85 12.79
N ILE A 163 2.75 23.59 12.88
CA ILE A 163 3.18 22.65 13.93
C ILE A 163 4.70 22.42 13.85
N LEU A 164 5.23 22.17 12.65
CA LEU A 164 6.66 21.91 12.44
C LEU A 164 7.53 23.16 12.72
N ASN A 165 7.00 24.36 12.52
CA ASN A 165 7.69 25.59 12.92
C ASN A 165 7.71 25.78 14.44
N GLN A 166 6.63 25.39 15.13
CA GLN A 166 6.57 25.40 16.61
C GLN A 166 7.48 24.33 17.21
N HIS A 167 7.60 23.18 16.56
CA HIS A 167 8.40 22.04 16.98
C HIS A 167 9.51 21.73 15.98
N CYS A 168 10.46 22.66 15.86
CA CYS A 168 11.48 22.67 14.82
C CYS A 168 12.42 21.44 14.82
N ASN A 169 12.43 20.64 15.88
CA ASN A 169 13.18 19.39 16.01
C ASN A 169 12.38 18.12 15.70
N TYR A 170 11.08 18.21 15.40
CA TYR A 170 10.23 17.02 15.24
C TYR A 170 10.30 16.42 13.83
N SER A 171 10.19 15.11 13.68
CA SER A 171 9.97 14.53 12.35
C SER A 171 8.52 14.72 11.87
N LEU A 172 8.28 14.44 10.60
CA LEU A 172 6.95 14.33 10.00
C LEU A 172 6.77 12.90 9.49
N THR A 173 5.83 12.18 10.06
CA THR A 173 5.54 10.79 9.68
C THR A 173 4.13 10.66 9.11
N PHE A 174 4.03 10.12 7.91
CA PHE A 174 2.77 9.68 7.33
C PHE A 174 2.56 8.21 7.63
N ALA A 175 1.43 7.83 8.22
CA ALA A 175 1.14 6.45 8.53
C ALA A 175 -0.20 6.07 7.92
N GLY A 176 -0.31 4.88 7.34
CA GLY A 176 -1.61 4.45 6.83
C GLY A 176 -1.73 2.95 6.65
N HIS A 177 -2.97 2.47 6.67
CA HIS A 177 -3.29 1.05 6.53
C HIS A 177 -4.12 0.76 5.29
N SER A 178 -3.84 -0.34 4.58
CA SER A 178 -4.65 -0.82 3.45
C SER A 178 -4.85 0.30 2.41
N LEU A 179 -6.07 0.75 2.13
CA LEU A 179 -6.31 1.93 1.28
C LEU A 179 -5.51 3.18 1.72
N GLY A 180 -5.55 3.50 3.01
CA GLY A 180 -4.87 4.65 3.60
C GLY A 180 -3.35 4.56 3.53
N SER A 181 -2.79 3.35 3.44
CA SER A 181 -1.34 3.16 3.28
C SER A 181 -0.83 3.67 1.92
N GLY A 182 -1.61 3.47 0.86
CA GLY A 182 -1.30 3.94 -0.48
C GLY A 182 -1.40 5.46 -0.57
N VAL A 183 -2.41 6.04 0.09
CA VAL A 183 -2.55 7.50 0.24
C VAL A 183 -1.38 8.08 1.05
N ALA A 184 -1.03 7.48 2.19
CA ALA A 184 0.09 7.93 3.03
C ALA A 184 1.44 7.88 2.29
N ALA A 185 1.69 6.82 1.52
CA ALA A 185 2.90 6.67 0.72
C ALA A 185 3.03 7.77 -0.35
N LEU A 186 1.96 8.02 -1.11
CA LEU A 186 1.95 9.07 -2.13
C LEU A 186 1.96 10.47 -1.51
N LEU A 187 1.33 10.66 -0.35
CA LEU A 187 1.37 11.89 0.43
C LEU A 187 2.80 12.22 0.89
N ALA A 188 3.55 11.21 1.34
CA ALA A 188 4.96 11.37 1.68
C ALA A 188 5.80 11.78 0.45
N MET A 189 5.53 11.21 -0.72
CA MET A 189 6.19 11.61 -1.97
C MET A 189 5.86 13.06 -2.35
N VAL A 190 4.58 13.45 -2.26
CA VAL A 190 4.12 14.82 -2.49
C VAL A 190 4.79 15.79 -1.52
N ALA A 191 4.88 15.44 -0.23
CA ALA A 191 5.55 16.23 0.79
C ALA A 191 7.05 16.42 0.50
N VAL A 192 7.76 15.36 0.08
CA VAL A 192 9.19 15.42 -0.30
C VAL A 192 9.42 16.31 -1.52
N GLN A 193 8.52 16.29 -2.50
CA GLN A 193 8.59 17.15 -3.69
C GLN A 193 8.22 18.61 -3.37
N ASN A 194 7.42 18.85 -2.33
CA ASN A 194 6.92 20.16 -1.94
C ASN A 194 7.47 20.66 -0.59
N ARG A 195 8.70 20.27 -0.22
CA ARG A 195 9.32 20.62 1.09
C ARG A 195 9.34 22.11 1.39
N ALA A 196 9.44 22.97 0.38
CA ALA A 196 9.37 24.42 0.54
C ALA A 196 8.05 24.89 1.16
N ARG A 197 6.95 24.18 0.89
CA ARG A 197 5.63 24.45 1.50
C ARG A 197 5.53 23.94 2.93
N LEU A 198 6.39 23.01 3.34
CA LEU A 198 6.48 22.47 4.70
C LEU A 198 7.65 23.08 5.51
N GLY A 199 7.98 24.36 5.26
CA GLY A 199 9.04 25.04 6.02
C GLY A 199 10.46 24.58 5.70
N ASN A 200 10.69 24.04 4.50
CA ASN A 200 11.98 23.48 4.06
C ASN A 200 12.47 22.31 4.93
N LEU A 201 11.54 21.50 5.44
CA LEU A 201 11.86 20.30 6.19
C LEU A 201 12.86 19.41 5.44
N GLU A 202 13.89 18.95 6.12
CA GLU A 202 14.89 18.06 5.53
C GLU A 202 14.24 16.73 5.11
N ARG A 203 14.65 16.18 3.96
CA ARG A 203 14.09 14.92 3.45
C ARG A 203 14.18 13.78 4.48
N GLN A 204 15.28 13.70 5.22
CA GLN A 204 15.51 12.69 6.27
C GLN A 204 14.56 12.77 7.47
N ARG A 205 13.87 13.91 7.65
CA ARG A 205 12.85 14.10 8.70
C ARG A 205 11.45 13.74 8.22
N ILE A 206 11.27 13.42 6.94
CA ILE A 206 9.99 12.95 6.39
C ILE A 206 10.05 11.43 6.30
N ARG A 207 9.08 10.76 6.93
CA ARG A 207 8.99 9.30 6.95
C ARG A 207 7.58 8.88 6.58
N CYS A 208 7.46 7.64 6.10
CA CYS A 208 6.18 7.00 5.88
C CYS A 208 6.20 5.57 6.37
N PHE A 209 5.12 5.13 7.03
CA PHE A 209 4.86 3.74 7.38
C PHE A 209 3.55 3.28 6.73
N ALA A 210 3.68 2.45 5.70
CA ALA A 210 2.58 1.93 4.91
C ALA A 210 2.28 0.48 5.34
N PHE A 211 1.24 0.28 6.13
CA PHE A 211 0.83 -1.02 6.67
C PHE A 211 -0.11 -1.73 5.71
N ALA A 212 0.18 -2.99 5.38
CA ALA A 212 -0.56 -3.74 4.36
C ALA A 212 -0.72 -2.94 3.05
N PRO A 213 0.40 -2.56 2.39
CA PRO A 213 0.38 -1.59 1.30
C PRO A 213 -0.33 -2.06 0.05
N ALA A 214 -1.14 -1.17 -0.53
CA ALA A 214 -1.56 -1.30 -1.93
C ALA A 214 -0.37 -1.07 -2.87
N ARG A 215 -0.38 -1.74 -4.03
CA ARG A 215 0.57 -1.47 -5.11
C ARG A 215 0.26 -0.12 -5.75
N CYS A 216 1.02 0.92 -5.41
CA CYS A 216 0.66 2.30 -5.77
C CYS A 216 1.74 3.08 -6.55
N VAL A 217 2.95 2.55 -6.72
CA VAL A 217 4.07 3.25 -7.38
C VAL A 217 4.86 2.35 -8.32
N SER A 218 5.41 2.87 -9.42
CA SER A 218 6.28 2.12 -10.32
C SER A 218 7.60 1.71 -9.64
N LEU A 219 8.29 0.72 -10.21
CA LEU A 219 9.49 0.12 -9.60
C LEU A 219 10.59 1.15 -9.29
N ASN A 220 10.82 2.09 -10.21
CA ASN A 220 11.80 3.17 -10.03
C ASN A 220 11.46 4.06 -8.83
N LEU A 221 10.19 4.42 -8.65
CA LEU A 221 9.73 5.22 -7.51
C LEU A 221 9.79 4.42 -6.21
N ALA A 222 9.42 3.13 -6.25
CA ALA A 222 9.47 2.25 -5.10
C ALA A 222 10.89 2.12 -4.52
N VAL A 223 11.94 2.15 -5.35
CA VAL A 223 13.33 2.15 -4.88
C VAL A 223 13.83 3.56 -4.55
N ARG A 224 13.49 4.56 -5.37
CA ARG A 224 13.93 5.96 -5.15
C ARG A 224 13.48 6.53 -3.81
N TYR A 225 12.31 6.12 -3.32
CA TYR A 225 11.73 6.56 -2.07
C TYR A 225 11.90 5.55 -0.92
N ALA A 226 12.78 4.55 -1.05
CA ALA A 226 13.01 3.54 -0.01
C ALA A 226 13.70 4.07 1.25
N ASP A 227 14.28 5.27 1.19
CA ASP A 227 14.79 6.04 2.35
C ASP A 227 13.68 6.73 3.15
N VAL A 228 12.52 6.98 2.52
CA VAL A 228 11.39 7.71 3.12
C VAL A 228 10.26 6.75 3.51
N ILE A 229 9.96 5.77 2.66
CA ILE A 229 8.78 4.92 2.79
C ILE A 229 9.17 3.53 3.28
N ASN A 230 8.55 3.12 4.39
CA ASN A 230 8.68 1.82 5.03
C ASN A 230 7.33 1.08 4.93
N SER A 231 7.27 0.06 4.11
CA SER A 231 6.10 -0.78 3.90
C SER A 231 6.13 -2.00 4.82
N VAL A 232 5.13 -2.17 5.67
CA VAL A 232 5.04 -3.27 6.64
C VAL A 232 4.00 -4.28 6.20
N VAL A 233 4.41 -5.54 6.06
CA VAL A 233 3.58 -6.66 5.60
C VAL A 233 3.62 -7.76 6.64
N LEU A 234 2.45 -8.24 7.07
CA LEU A 234 2.34 -9.43 7.90
C LEU A 234 2.13 -10.65 7.02
N GLN A 235 3.04 -11.61 7.12
CA GLN A 235 2.89 -12.96 6.61
C GLN A 235 2.33 -13.10 5.17
N ASP A 236 1.12 -13.65 5.02
CA ASP A 236 0.52 -13.99 3.73
C ASP A 236 -0.46 -12.91 3.24
N ASP A 237 -0.38 -11.68 3.77
CA ASP A 237 -1.23 -10.56 3.36
C ASP A 237 -1.28 -10.44 1.84
N PHE A 238 -2.51 -10.40 1.32
CA PHE A 238 -2.80 -10.51 -0.10
C PHE A 238 -2.56 -9.19 -0.83
N LEU A 239 -2.78 -8.04 -0.19
CA LEU A 239 -2.88 -6.77 -0.90
C LEU A 239 -1.58 -6.34 -1.61
N PRO A 240 -0.39 -6.48 -1.00
CA PRO A 240 0.88 -6.18 -1.67
C PRO A 240 1.17 -7.13 -2.85
N ARG A 241 0.54 -8.32 -2.86
CA ARG A 241 0.78 -9.43 -3.78
C ARG A 241 -0.17 -9.42 -4.98
N THR A 242 -1.30 -8.74 -4.86
CA THR A 242 -2.32 -8.69 -5.91
C THR A 242 -2.11 -7.49 -6.83
N ALA A 243 -1.73 -7.76 -8.08
CA ALA A 243 -1.73 -6.77 -9.16
C ALA A 243 -3.11 -6.58 -9.81
N THR A 244 -4.06 -7.46 -9.47
CA THR A 244 -5.42 -7.42 -9.99
C THR A 244 -6.14 -6.19 -9.43
N PRO A 245 -6.90 -5.43 -10.25
CA PRO A 245 -7.81 -4.42 -9.74
C PRO A 245 -8.65 -5.02 -8.63
N LEU A 246 -8.66 -4.39 -7.46
CA LEU A 246 -9.42 -4.89 -6.30
C LEU A 246 -10.91 -5.02 -6.62
N GLU A 247 -11.39 -4.23 -7.58
CA GLU A 247 -12.68 -4.38 -8.24
C GLU A 247 -13.01 -5.81 -8.67
N ASP A 248 -12.06 -6.49 -9.32
CA ASP A 248 -12.27 -7.85 -9.79
C ASP A 248 -12.25 -8.83 -8.62
N ILE A 249 -11.45 -8.58 -7.59
CA ILE A 249 -11.43 -9.39 -6.36
C ILE A 249 -12.76 -9.28 -5.61
N PHE A 250 -13.27 -8.06 -5.43
CA PHE A 250 -14.53 -7.80 -4.73
C PHE A 250 -15.75 -8.24 -5.54
N LYS A 251 -15.78 -8.02 -6.87
CA LYS A 251 -16.87 -8.49 -7.75
C LYS A 251 -16.86 -10.00 -7.94
N SER A 252 -15.68 -10.61 -7.96
CA SER A 252 -15.51 -12.04 -8.25
C SER A 252 -15.34 -12.92 -7.01
N LEU A 253 -15.72 -12.43 -5.82
CA LEU A 253 -15.93 -13.31 -4.66
C LEU A 253 -16.87 -14.49 -5.02
N PHE A 254 -17.79 -14.27 -5.97
CA PHE A 254 -18.70 -15.27 -6.53
C PHE A 254 -18.13 -16.17 -7.65
N CYS A 255 -16.93 -15.88 -8.21
CA CYS A 255 -16.26 -16.68 -9.26
C CYS A 255 -14.75 -16.80 -8.98
N LEU A 256 -14.36 -16.98 -7.71
CA LEU A 256 -12.97 -17.16 -7.29
C LEU A 256 -12.19 -18.21 -8.14
N PRO A 257 -12.80 -19.35 -8.54
CA PRO A 257 -12.15 -20.31 -9.44
C PRO A 257 -11.75 -19.72 -10.80
N CYS A 258 -12.58 -18.81 -11.33
CA CYS A 258 -12.42 -18.18 -12.64
C CYS A 258 -11.25 -17.19 -12.62
N LEU A 259 -11.14 -16.38 -11.56
CA LEU A 259 -9.98 -15.51 -11.34
C LEU A 259 -8.69 -16.30 -11.18
N LEU A 260 -8.72 -17.39 -10.40
CA LEU A 260 -7.54 -18.23 -10.18
C LEU A 260 -7.08 -18.89 -11.50
N CYS A 261 -8.01 -19.29 -12.36
CA CYS A 261 -7.74 -19.80 -13.71
C CYS A 261 -7.06 -18.75 -14.61
N ILE A 262 -7.63 -17.54 -14.71
CA ILE A 262 -7.02 -16.45 -15.48
C ILE A 262 -5.63 -16.12 -14.94
N ARG A 263 -5.48 -16.11 -13.61
CA ARG A 263 -4.22 -15.82 -12.96
C ARG A 263 -3.18 -16.91 -13.14
N CYS A 264 -3.59 -18.18 -13.12
CA CYS A 264 -2.75 -19.30 -13.49
C CYS A 264 -2.13 -19.09 -14.87
N MET A 265 -2.93 -18.67 -15.85
CA MET A 265 -2.46 -18.38 -17.20
C MET A 265 -1.46 -17.22 -17.23
N ILE A 266 -1.77 -16.09 -16.57
CA ILE A 266 -0.87 -14.93 -16.50
C ILE A 266 0.47 -15.31 -15.86
N ASP A 267 0.44 -15.96 -14.69
CA ASP A 267 1.64 -16.33 -13.94
C ASP A 267 2.48 -17.42 -14.62
N THR A 268 1.87 -18.25 -15.46
CA THR A 268 2.58 -19.30 -16.20
C THR A 268 3.16 -18.78 -17.51
N CYS A 269 2.49 -17.81 -18.14
CA CYS A 269 2.82 -17.37 -19.49
C CYS A 269 3.60 -16.06 -19.56
N ILE A 270 3.62 -15.23 -18.51
CA ILE A 270 4.38 -13.97 -18.50
C ILE A 270 5.59 -14.10 -17.57
N PRO A 271 6.83 -14.08 -18.10
CA PRO A 271 8.02 -14.18 -17.27
C PRO A 271 8.27 -12.89 -16.49
N GLU A 272 8.88 -13.01 -15.31
CA GLU A 272 9.08 -11.91 -14.36
C GLU A 272 9.89 -10.75 -14.96
N ASN A 273 10.91 -11.05 -15.79
CA ASN A 273 11.71 -10.03 -16.47
C ASN A 273 10.88 -9.14 -17.42
N VAL A 274 9.81 -9.67 -18.02
CA VAL A 274 8.89 -8.87 -18.86
C VAL A 274 8.03 -7.97 -17.98
N MET A 275 7.61 -8.46 -16.82
CA MET A 275 6.81 -7.69 -15.86
C MET A 275 7.60 -6.52 -15.26
N LEU A 276 8.87 -6.76 -14.88
CA LEU A 276 9.77 -5.74 -14.34
C LEU A 276 10.13 -4.64 -15.35
N ARG A 277 10.07 -4.96 -16.65
CA ARG A 277 10.35 -4.00 -17.74
C ARG A 277 9.16 -3.11 -18.08
N ASP A 278 7.94 -3.40 -17.62
CA ASP A 278 6.80 -2.49 -17.84
C ASP A 278 6.86 -1.33 -16.84
N PRO A 279 7.18 -0.10 -17.27
CA PRO A 279 7.31 1.04 -16.36
C PRO A 279 5.98 1.42 -15.70
N ARG A 280 4.84 1.03 -16.28
CA ARG A 280 3.50 1.39 -15.80
C ARG A 280 3.02 0.47 -14.69
N ARG A 281 3.70 -0.65 -14.46
CA ARG A 281 3.35 -1.62 -13.43
C ARG A 281 3.63 -1.01 -12.05
N LEU A 282 2.63 -1.02 -11.19
CA LEU A 282 2.72 -0.47 -9.82
C LEU A 282 3.14 -1.56 -8.84
N TYR A 283 3.79 -1.21 -7.74
CA TYR A 283 4.39 -2.07 -6.72
C TYR A 283 4.13 -1.48 -5.33
N ALA A 284 4.36 -2.29 -4.28
CA ALA A 284 4.42 -1.78 -2.92
C ALA A 284 5.55 -0.74 -2.79
N PRO A 285 5.29 0.42 -2.19
CA PRO A 285 6.23 1.53 -2.16
C PRO A 285 7.36 1.29 -1.15
N GLY A 286 8.57 1.75 -1.46
CA GLY A 286 9.65 1.86 -0.49
C GLY A 286 10.32 0.55 -0.07
N ARG A 287 11.01 0.61 1.09
CA ARG A 287 11.62 -0.52 1.80
C ARG A 287 10.54 -1.41 2.38
N LEU A 288 10.70 -2.72 2.31
CA LEU A 288 9.71 -3.68 2.81
C LEU A 288 10.18 -4.30 4.13
N TYR A 289 9.30 -4.34 5.11
CA TYR A 289 9.41 -5.09 6.36
C TYR A 289 8.39 -6.22 6.34
N HIS A 290 8.86 -7.44 6.51
CA HIS A 290 8.03 -8.62 6.52
C HIS A 290 8.06 -9.30 7.88
N ILE A 291 6.91 -9.32 8.56
CA ILE A 291 6.73 -10.00 9.84
C ILE A 291 6.37 -11.45 9.56
N VAL A 292 7.25 -12.37 9.97
CA VAL A 292 7.09 -13.81 9.77
C VAL A 292 6.82 -14.50 11.11
N GLU A 293 5.58 -14.92 11.35
CA GLU A 293 5.12 -15.72 12.49
C GLU A 293 4.72 -17.17 12.11
N ARG A 294 4.69 -17.52 10.81
CA ARG A 294 4.39 -18.89 10.33
C ARG A 294 5.40 -19.41 9.29
N GLN A 295 5.61 -20.73 9.30
CA GLN A 295 6.53 -21.43 8.41
C GLN A 295 5.80 -22.59 7.71
N PRO A 296 6.21 -22.94 6.48
CA PRO A 296 5.59 -24.03 5.74
C PRO A 296 5.80 -25.35 6.48
N PHE A 297 4.79 -26.21 6.47
CA PHE A 297 4.79 -27.56 7.07
C PHE A 297 4.94 -27.63 8.61
N ARG A 298 4.80 -26.51 9.33
CA ARG A 298 4.76 -26.50 10.80
C ARG A 298 3.39 -26.09 11.32
N CYS A 299 2.85 -26.85 12.26
CA CYS A 299 1.61 -26.52 12.95
C CYS A 299 1.89 -25.50 14.07
N GLY A 300 1.30 -24.30 13.97
CA GLY A 300 1.33 -23.28 15.03
C GLY A 300 2.01 -21.97 14.61
N ARG A 301 1.79 -20.93 15.42
CA ARG A 301 2.51 -19.64 15.34
C ARG A 301 3.80 -19.76 16.15
N PHE A 302 4.89 -19.21 15.65
CA PHE A 302 6.16 -19.14 16.36
C PHE A 302 6.53 -17.68 16.66
N PRO A 303 7.55 -17.42 17.50
CA PRO A 303 7.98 -16.06 17.82
C PRO A 303 8.25 -15.25 16.54
N PRO A 304 7.55 -14.14 16.30
CA PRO A 304 7.62 -13.43 15.04
C PRO A 304 9.04 -12.92 14.77
N VAL A 305 9.48 -13.06 13.52
CA VAL A 305 10.77 -12.56 13.03
C VAL A 305 10.50 -11.52 11.96
N VAL A 306 11.08 -10.33 12.11
CA VAL A 306 10.95 -9.27 11.11
C VAL A 306 12.16 -9.28 10.20
N LYS A 307 11.88 -9.28 8.90
CA LYS A 307 12.89 -9.20 7.86
C LYS A 307 12.73 -7.93 7.05
N THR A 308 13.83 -7.36 6.57
CA THR A 308 13.82 -6.10 5.84
C THR A 308 14.71 -6.15 4.60
N ALA A 309 14.28 -5.48 3.53
CA ALA A 309 15.04 -5.31 2.30
C ALA A 309 14.47 -4.20 1.41
N VAL A 310 15.26 -3.80 0.40
CA VAL A 310 14.79 -3.01 -0.76
C VAL A 310 14.81 -3.91 -2.01
N PRO A 311 13.85 -4.84 -2.15
CA PRO A 311 13.86 -5.80 -3.25
C PRO A 311 13.59 -5.12 -4.60
N VAL A 312 14.34 -5.52 -5.63
CA VAL A 312 14.07 -5.19 -7.03
C VAL A 312 13.41 -6.39 -7.71
N ASP A 313 14.08 -7.53 -7.65
CA ASP A 313 13.59 -8.83 -8.09
C ASP A 313 12.76 -9.50 -6.95
N GLY A 314 11.69 -10.24 -7.26
CA GLY A 314 10.94 -11.00 -6.26
C GLY A 314 10.18 -10.18 -5.21
N ARG A 315 9.67 -9.00 -5.58
CA ARG A 315 9.17 -7.93 -4.71
C ARG A 315 7.82 -8.16 -3.99
N PHE A 316 7.58 -9.37 -3.45
CA PHE A 316 6.28 -9.79 -2.89
C PHE A 316 5.18 -9.95 -3.95
N GLU A 317 5.52 -10.42 -5.14
CA GLU A 317 4.56 -10.51 -6.26
C GLU A 317 3.84 -11.85 -6.40
N ARG A 318 4.25 -12.85 -5.61
CA ARG A 318 3.66 -14.18 -5.65
C ARG A 318 2.40 -14.19 -4.79
N ILE A 319 1.27 -14.44 -5.44
CA ILE A 319 0.00 -14.68 -4.75
C ILE A 319 0.17 -15.94 -3.89
N VAL A 320 -0.12 -15.79 -2.60
CA VAL A 320 -0.19 -16.86 -1.61
C VAL A 320 -1.66 -17.15 -1.34
N LEU A 321 -2.06 -18.41 -1.41
CA LEU A 321 -3.43 -18.82 -1.05
C LEU A 321 -3.42 -19.26 0.41
N SER A 322 -3.83 -18.36 1.31
CA SER A 322 -3.85 -18.59 2.76
C SER A 322 -5.24 -18.31 3.32
N CYS A 323 -5.73 -19.19 4.21
CA CYS A 323 -6.96 -18.95 4.96
C CYS A 323 -6.83 -17.82 5.99
N ASN A 324 -5.60 -17.35 6.24
CA ASN A 324 -5.31 -16.25 7.15
C ASN A 324 -5.12 -14.90 6.44
N ALA A 325 -5.23 -14.84 5.10
CA ALA A 325 -4.89 -13.64 4.33
C ALA A 325 -5.65 -12.38 4.78
N THR A 326 -6.92 -12.51 5.17
CA THR A 326 -7.72 -11.39 5.70
C THR A 326 -7.30 -10.98 7.12
N SER A 327 -6.95 -11.95 7.96
CA SER A 327 -6.40 -11.71 9.29
C SER A 327 -5.04 -11.01 9.20
N ASP A 328 -4.17 -11.48 8.30
CA ASP A 328 -2.84 -10.91 8.06
C ASP A 328 -2.92 -9.49 7.50
N HIS A 329 -3.97 -9.18 6.75
CA HIS A 329 -4.25 -7.84 6.26
C HIS A 329 -4.68 -6.88 7.37
N ALA A 330 -5.36 -7.37 8.41
CA ALA A 330 -5.98 -6.50 9.40
C ALA A 330 -4.94 -5.88 10.34
N ILE A 331 -4.94 -4.55 10.43
CA ILE A 331 -4.02 -3.78 11.27
C ILE A 331 -3.93 -4.24 12.73
N ILE A 332 -5.01 -4.75 13.33
CA ILE A 332 -4.98 -5.28 14.70
C ILE A 332 -4.06 -6.48 14.86
N TRP A 333 -3.96 -7.34 13.85
CA TRP A 333 -3.02 -8.46 13.85
C TRP A 333 -1.61 -8.01 13.55
N ILE A 334 -1.45 -7.03 12.65
CA ILE A 334 -0.15 -6.41 12.38
C ILE A 334 0.42 -5.78 13.66
N GLU A 335 -0.40 -5.02 14.40
CA GLU A 335 -0.04 -4.43 15.70
C GLU A 335 0.41 -5.50 16.69
N ARG A 336 -0.40 -6.54 16.88
CA ARG A 336 -0.13 -7.60 17.85
C ARG A 336 1.17 -8.35 17.56
N GLU A 337 1.39 -8.75 16.32
CA GLU A 337 2.60 -9.47 15.95
C GLU A 337 3.82 -8.55 15.87
N ALA A 338 3.65 -7.28 15.49
CA ALA A 338 4.72 -6.29 15.55
C ALA A 338 5.16 -6.01 16.99
N GLN A 339 4.23 -5.86 17.94
CA GLN A 339 4.56 -5.63 19.34
C GLN A 339 5.35 -6.81 19.93
N LYS A 340 4.87 -8.05 19.71
CA LYS A 340 5.61 -9.25 20.13
C LYS A 340 7.00 -9.32 19.51
N ALA A 341 7.13 -9.00 18.22
CA ALA A 341 8.42 -9.02 17.55
C ALA A 341 9.39 -8.00 18.15
N LEU A 342 8.90 -6.79 18.40
CA LEU A 342 9.68 -5.72 19.04
C LEU A 342 10.14 -6.13 20.45
N ASP A 343 9.25 -6.71 21.26
CA ASP A 343 9.59 -7.18 22.61
C ASP A 343 10.73 -8.22 22.58
N ILE A 344 10.65 -9.19 21.65
CA ILE A 344 11.68 -10.21 21.44
C ILE A 344 13.01 -9.58 20.99
N MET A 345 12.95 -8.61 20.08
CA MET A 345 14.14 -7.91 19.59
C MET A 345 14.83 -7.15 20.74
N LEU A 346 14.07 -6.38 21.53
CA LEU A 346 14.60 -5.63 22.66
C LEU A 346 15.19 -6.55 23.74
N GLU A 347 14.58 -7.70 24.01
CA GLU A 347 15.13 -8.70 24.93
C GLU A 347 16.48 -9.25 24.42
N LYS A 348 16.56 -9.60 23.14
CA LYS A 348 17.82 -10.06 22.53
C LYS A 348 18.91 -8.99 22.56
N GLU A 349 18.57 -7.75 22.29
CA GLU A 349 19.52 -6.64 22.33
C GLU A 349 20.05 -6.37 23.74
N LYS A 350 19.17 -6.45 24.75
CA LYS A 350 19.57 -6.34 26.16
C LYS A 350 20.58 -7.43 26.56
N ILE A 351 20.45 -8.63 26.00
CA ILE A 351 21.39 -9.73 26.21
C ILE A 351 22.74 -9.47 25.51
N MET A 352 22.73 -8.89 24.30
CA MET A 352 23.94 -8.65 23.50
C MET A 352 24.78 -7.44 23.96
N GLY A 353 24.19 -6.46 24.66
CA GLY A 353 24.93 -5.37 25.32
C GLY A 353 25.62 -4.36 24.39
N VAL A 354 25.26 -4.30 23.11
CA VAL A 354 25.86 -3.38 22.13
C VAL A 354 25.36 -1.93 22.37
N PRO A 355 26.19 -0.87 22.25
CA PRO A 355 25.72 0.51 22.39
C PRO A 355 24.71 0.92 21.29
N PRO A 356 23.63 1.67 21.59
CA PRO A 356 22.63 2.08 20.58
C PRO A 356 23.16 3.02 19.49
N SER A 357 24.01 3.99 19.84
CA SER A 357 24.49 5.02 18.90
C SER A 357 25.32 4.45 17.75
N GLN A 358 26.21 3.50 18.04
CA GLN A 358 27.04 2.84 17.02
C GLN A 358 26.20 1.98 16.05
N ARG A 359 25.07 1.42 16.52
CA ARG A 359 24.17 0.59 15.72
C ARG A 359 23.39 1.42 14.72
N MET A 360 22.77 2.51 15.17
CA MET A 360 22.02 3.42 14.28
C MET A 360 22.87 3.95 13.12
N ASP A 361 24.13 4.31 13.37
CA ASP A 361 25.04 4.79 12.33
C ASP A 361 25.42 3.70 11.33
N GLN A 362 25.66 2.48 11.81
CA GLN A 362 25.94 1.32 10.95
C GLN A 362 24.72 0.96 10.09
N GLU A 363 23.54 0.94 10.69
CA GLU A 363 22.27 0.63 10.01
C GLU A 363 21.96 1.64 8.90
N ARG A 364 22.11 2.93 9.17
CA ARG A 364 21.91 3.99 8.15
C ARG A 364 22.83 3.80 6.95
N ARG A 365 24.08 3.40 7.18
CA ARG A 365 25.04 3.09 6.10
C ARG A 365 24.59 1.86 5.30
N THR A 366 24.26 0.77 5.98
CA THR A 366 23.75 -0.45 5.34
C THR A 366 22.53 -0.16 4.48
N HIS A 367 21.58 0.64 4.98
CA HIS A 367 20.36 0.96 4.23
C HIS A 367 20.64 1.80 2.98
N ALA A 368 21.55 2.76 3.08
CA ALA A 368 21.98 3.57 1.94
C ALA A 368 22.70 2.70 0.89
N GLU A 369 23.55 1.78 1.32
CA GLU A 369 24.23 0.82 0.44
C GLU A 369 23.23 -0.11 -0.27
N GLU A 370 22.30 -0.70 0.46
CA GLU A 370 21.23 -1.55 -0.11
C GLU A 370 20.37 -0.80 -1.13
N GLN A 371 19.98 0.43 -0.82
CA GLN A 371 19.22 1.27 -1.74
C GLN A 371 20.04 1.60 -2.99
N GLN A 372 21.32 1.91 -2.84
CA GLN A 372 22.20 2.21 -3.98
C GLN A 372 22.37 1.00 -4.89
N VAL A 373 22.52 -0.21 -4.34
CA VAL A 373 22.57 -1.47 -5.10
C VAL A 373 21.24 -1.70 -5.84
N ALA A 374 20.10 -1.44 -5.19
CA ALA A 374 18.79 -1.55 -5.82
C ALA A 374 18.62 -0.55 -6.98
N ILE A 375 19.11 0.68 -6.83
CA ILE A 375 19.09 1.70 -7.91
C ILE A 375 19.94 1.24 -9.10
N GLN A 376 21.15 0.74 -8.86
CA GLN A 376 22.01 0.20 -9.91
C GLN A 376 21.36 -0.97 -10.63
N ARG A 377 20.74 -1.88 -9.88
CA ARG A 377 20.01 -3.03 -10.44
C ARG A 377 18.85 -2.61 -11.35
N ILE A 378 18.14 -1.52 -11.02
CA ILE A 378 17.09 -0.97 -11.89
C ILE A 378 17.68 -0.40 -13.18
N ALA A 379 18.81 0.31 -13.10
CA ALA A 379 19.49 0.84 -14.28
C ALA A 379 19.90 -0.29 -15.24
N ASP A 380 20.41 -1.41 -14.71
CA ASP A 380 20.76 -2.60 -15.50
C ASP A 380 19.56 -3.23 -16.21
N LEU A 381 18.36 -3.15 -15.63
CA LEU A 381 17.13 -3.66 -16.23
C LEU A 381 16.68 -2.85 -17.46
N SER A 382 17.33 -1.73 -17.77
CA SER A 382 17.03 -0.84 -18.90
C SER A 382 15.56 -0.43 -18.93
N ILE A 383 14.98 -0.19 -17.74
CA ILE A 383 13.62 0.34 -17.64
C ILE A 383 13.64 1.72 -18.32
N PRO A 384 12.81 1.97 -19.36
CA PRO A 384 12.87 3.22 -20.10
C PRO A 384 12.68 4.38 -19.13
N ASP A 385 13.70 5.22 -18.96
CA ASP A 385 13.52 6.50 -18.29
C ASP A 385 12.46 7.28 -19.06
N THR A 386 11.39 7.67 -18.38
CA THR A 386 10.24 8.38 -18.97
C THR A 386 10.57 9.79 -19.44
N HIS A 387 11.85 10.20 -19.44
CA HIS A 387 12.32 11.40 -20.12
C HIS A 387 12.19 11.33 -21.66
N SER A 388 11.80 10.18 -22.23
CA SER A 388 11.46 10.07 -23.65
C SER A 388 9.94 9.95 -23.87
N PRO A 389 9.30 10.85 -24.63
CA PRO A 389 7.89 10.76 -24.97
C PRO A 389 7.70 9.66 -26.03
N TYR A 390 7.54 8.42 -25.61
CA TYR A 390 7.15 7.36 -26.53
C TYR A 390 5.64 7.44 -26.81
N ARG A 391 5.32 8.07 -27.94
CA ARG A 391 4.09 7.80 -28.71
C ARG A 391 4.06 6.32 -29.05
N TYR A 392 3.11 5.58 -28.48
CA TYR A 392 2.66 4.33 -29.06
C TYR A 392 1.16 4.18 -28.84
N GLY A 393 0.40 4.77 -29.76
CA GLY A 393 -0.99 4.46 -30.01
C GLY A 393 -1.08 4.06 -31.47
N THR A 394 -1.31 2.79 -31.75
CA THR A 394 -1.74 2.32 -33.07
C THR A 394 -3.12 2.90 -33.33
N PHE A 395 -3.20 4.04 -34.00
CA PHE A 395 -4.17 4.49 -35.02
C PHE A 395 -3.74 5.90 -35.46
N ASP A 396 -3.28 6.04 -36.70
CA ASP A 396 -2.75 7.30 -37.25
C ASP A 396 -3.83 8.37 -37.44
N ASP A 397 -3.44 9.58 -37.04
CA ASP A 397 -3.71 10.93 -37.55
C ASP A 397 -5.07 11.29 -38.16
N ASN A 398 -5.72 12.30 -37.56
CA ASN A 398 -5.89 13.55 -38.29
C ASN A 398 -5.96 14.78 -37.37
N SER A 399 -5.18 15.78 -37.74
CA SER A 399 -5.09 17.12 -37.17
C SER A 399 -6.38 17.93 -37.34
N ILE A 400 -6.97 18.46 -36.26
CA ILE A 400 -7.71 19.74 -36.29
C ILE A 400 -7.50 20.46 -34.94
N CYS A 401 -6.87 21.63 -35.01
CA CYS A 401 -6.99 22.70 -34.02
C CYS A 401 -8.38 23.34 -34.21
N VAL A 402 -9.21 23.50 -33.18
CA VAL A 402 -10.18 24.62 -32.98
C VAL A 402 -10.86 24.50 -31.60
N GLU A 403 -10.70 25.59 -30.83
CA GLU A 403 -11.59 26.31 -29.90
C GLU A 403 -12.56 25.62 -28.92
N ARG A 404 -12.63 26.29 -27.75
CA ARG A 404 -13.66 26.21 -26.71
C ARG A 404 -15.08 26.19 -27.26
N LEU A 405 -15.90 25.28 -26.75
CA LEU A 405 -17.33 25.51 -26.55
C LEU A 405 -17.84 24.71 -25.34
N GLU A 406 -18.43 25.43 -24.40
CA GLU A 406 -19.33 24.90 -23.37
C GLU A 406 -20.63 24.43 -24.04
N THR A 407 -21.13 23.22 -23.73
CA THR A 407 -22.48 22.96 -23.19
C THR A 407 -22.81 21.46 -23.16
N GLU A 408 -23.38 21.05 -22.02
CA GLU A 408 -24.47 20.08 -21.80
C GLU A 408 -24.41 18.63 -22.35
N GLY A 409 -24.58 17.69 -21.41
CA GLY A 409 -25.54 16.59 -21.59
C GLY A 409 -25.02 15.25 -22.13
N SER A 410 -24.04 14.63 -21.47
CA SER A 410 -23.78 13.20 -21.67
C SER A 410 -24.38 12.39 -20.52
N SER A 411 -25.58 11.85 -20.78
CA SER A 411 -26.20 10.79 -19.97
C SER A 411 -25.27 9.58 -19.93
N SER A 412 -24.49 9.48 -18.87
CA SER A 412 -23.61 8.35 -18.63
C SER A 412 -24.43 7.09 -18.38
N THR A 413 -23.88 5.93 -18.78
CA THR A 413 -24.40 4.58 -18.58
C THR A 413 -24.89 4.32 -17.14
N TRP A 414 -24.37 5.08 -16.19
CA TRP A 414 -24.75 5.13 -14.78
C TRP A 414 -26.16 5.66 -14.51
N GLY A 415 -26.62 6.70 -15.20
CA GLY A 415 -27.98 7.21 -15.04
C GLY A 415 -29.04 6.16 -15.37
N LYS A 416 -28.76 5.34 -16.41
CA LYS A 416 -29.62 4.23 -16.83
C LYS A 416 -29.62 3.07 -15.82
N PHE A 417 -28.49 2.79 -15.17
CA PHE A 417 -28.38 1.75 -14.15
C PHE A 417 -29.14 2.14 -12.87
N ILE A 418 -29.01 3.38 -12.42
CA ILE A 418 -29.69 3.91 -11.22
C ILE A 418 -31.21 3.86 -11.39
N THR A 419 -31.76 4.29 -12.54
CA THR A 419 -33.21 4.19 -12.80
C THR A 419 -33.73 2.76 -12.87
N LYS A 420 -32.86 1.79 -13.17
CA LYS A 420 -33.26 0.39 -13.34
C LYS A 420 -33.27 -0.38 -12.02
N ALA A 421 -32.36 -0.06 -11.10
CA ALA A 421 -32.18 -0.81 -9.85
C ALA A 421 -32.80 -0.13 -8.61
N PHE A 422 -33.03 1.18 -8.63
CA PHE A 422 -33.46 1.93 -7.45
C PHE A 422 -34.66 2.85 -7.73
N ASN A 423 -35.51 3.05 -6.73
CA ASN A 423 -36.49 4.13 -6.64
C ASN A 423 -35.96 5.21 -5.71
N THR A 424 -36.36 6.46 -5.93
CA THR A 424 -36.10 7.52 -4.95
C THR A 424 -37.31 7.61 -4.02
N ASP A 425 -37.09 7.51 -2.71
CA ASP A 425 -38.14 7.75 -1.72
C ASP A 425 -38.43 9.24 -1.55
N GLU A 426 -39.49 9.56 -0.80
CA GLU A 426 -39.91 10.94 -0.53
C GLU A 426 -38.86 11.77 0.23
N SER A 427 -37.81 11.13 0.77
CA SER A 427 -36.68 11.78 1.44
C SER A 427 -35.48 12.04 0.52
N GLY A 428 -35.57 11.67 -0.76
CA GLY A 428 -34.51 11.82 -1.74
C GLY A 428 -33.46 10.70 -1.69
N LYS A 429 -33.68 9.62 -0.92
CA LYS A 429 -32.77 8.47 -0.82
C LYS A 429 -33.13 7.39 -1.83
N LEU A 430 -32.10 6.77 -2.41
CA LEU A 430 -32.27 5.66 -3.36
C LEU A 430 -32.49 4.35 -2.60
N VAL A 431 -33.60 3.68 -2.89
CA VAL A 431 -34.03 2.43 -2.26
C VAL A 431 -34.14 1.34 -3.35
N PRO A 432 -33.65 0.10 -3.12
CA PRO A 432 -33.72 -0.96 -4.13
C PRO A 432 -35.16 -1.25 -4.56
N LYS A 433 -35.39 -1.47 -5.86
CA LYS A 433 -36.65 -2.04 -6.33
C LYS A 433 -36.68 -3.52 -5.94
N ASN A 434 -37.70 -3.95 -5.19
CA ASN A 434 -37.94 -5.36 -4.86
C ASN A 434 -38.18 -6.21 -6.11
#